data_AF-A0A7W4W751-F1
#
_entry.id   AF-A0A7W4W751-F1
#
_cell.length_a   1.000
_cell.length_b   1.000
_cell.length_c   1.000
_cell.angle_alpha   90.00
_cell.angle_beta   90.00
_cell.angle_gamma   90.00
#
_symmetry.space_group_name_H-M   'P 1'
#
loop_
_entity.id
_entity.type
_entity.pdbx_description
1 polymer ?
#
loop_
_entity_poly.entity_id
_entity_poly.type
_entity_poly.pdbx_seq_one_letter_code
_entity_poly.pdbx_strand_id
1 'polypeptide(L)' 'MDLKWGDLSIRLFSMISTFGTAQDVTAEELRVESFFPMDEDTTRQLQALT' A
#
# COMPACT_ATOMS: atom_id res chain seq x y z
N MET A 1 2.95 -8.45 1.79
CA MET A 1 3.61 -8.61 0.48
C MET A 1 5.10 -8.59 0.71
N ASP A 2 5.80 -9.56 0.15
CA ASP A 2 7.25 -9.68 0.23
C ASP A 2 7.81 -9.64 -1.19
N LEU A 3 8.60 -8.62 -1.51
CA LEU A 3 9.23 -8.44 -2.81
C LEU A 3 10.74 -8.62 -2.67
N LYS A 4 11.35 -9.35 -3.60
CA LYS A 4 12.80 -9.54 -3.68
C LYS A 4 13.30 -9.26 -5.08
N TRP A 5 14.35 -8.45 -5.21
CA TRP A 5 15.00 -8.20 -6.48
C TRP A 5 16.50 -7.99 -6.29
N GLY A 6 17.31 -8.93 -6.77
CA GLY A 6 18.74 -8.97 -6.42
C GLY A 6 18.90 -9.04 -4.89
N ASP A 7 19.69 -8.10 -4.35
CA ASP A 7 19.92 -7.97 -2.91
C ASP A 7 18.84 -7.12 -2.20
N LEU A 8 17.88 -6.55 -2.94
CA LEU A 8 16.78 -5.76 -2.38
C LEU A 8 15.69 -6.67 -1.83
N SER A 9 15.28 -6.43 -0.58
CA SER A 9 14.19 -7.15 0.08
C SER A 9 13.22 -6.17 0.74
N ILE A 10 12.02 -6.05 0.18
CA ILE A 10 10.98 -5.09 0.61
C ILE A 10 9.80 -5.86 1.21
N ARG A 11 9.42 -5.52 2.43
CA ARG A 11 8.26 -6.12 3.12
C ARG A 11 7.20 -5.07 3.42
N LEU A 12 6.01 -5.26 2.86
CA LEU A 12 4.90 -4.31 2.94
C LEU A 12 3.65 -4.99 3.48
N PHE A 13 2.90 -4.29 4.33
CA PHE A 13 1.49 -4.59 4.52
C PHE A 13 0.68 -3.55 3.76
N SER A 14 -0.50 -3.93 3.29
CA SER A 14 -1.41 -3.00 2.64
C SER A 14 -2.73 -2.87 3.38
N MET A 15 -3.34 -1.71 3.22
CA MET A 15 -4.68 -1.43 3.70
C MET A 15 -5.52 -1.01 2.49
N ILE A 16 -6.64 -1.71 2.28
CA ILE A 16 -7.63 -1.31 1.27
C ILE A 16 -8.72 -0.51 1.99
N SER A 17 -8.82 0.77 1.68
CA SER A 17 -9.87 1.67 2.18
C SER A 17 -10.93 1.88 1.12
N THR A 18 -12.19 1.67 1.50
CA THR A 18 -13.34 1.88 0.63
C THR A 18 -14.06 3.17 1.01
N PHE A 19 -14.22 4.07 0.04
CA PHE A 19 -14.98 5.31 0.19
C PHE A 19 -16.31 5.16 -0.55
N GLY A 20 -17.39 5.07 0.22
CA GLY A 20 -18.76 5.11 -0.31
C GLY A 20 -19.29 6.54 -0.33
N THR A 21 -20.02 6.91 -1.38
CA THR A 21 -20.86 8.11 -1.39
C THR A 21 -22.31 7.72 -1.15
N ALA A 22 -23.05 8.48 -0.35
CA ALA A 22 -24.44 8.19 0.01
C ALA A 22 -25.47 8.44 -1.12
N GLN A 23 -25.10 8.21 -2.38
CA GLN A 23 -26.02 8.32 -3.53
C GLN A 23 -26.46 6.93 -3.98
N ASP A 24 -27.72 6.63 -3.68
CA ASP A 24 -28.60 5.62 -4.30
C ASP A 24 -27.92 4.44 -5.00
N VAL A 25 -27.64 3.38 -4.23
CA VAL A 25 -27.58 1.94 -4.63
C VAL A 25 -26.61 1.56 -5.78
N THR A 26 -25.99 2.53 -6.46
CA THR A 26 -25.21 2.36 -7.71
C THR A 26 -23.86 3.08 -7.70
N ALA A 27 -23.49 3.77 -6.61
CA ALA A 27 -22.21 4.44 -6.50
C ALA A 27 -21.04 3.44 -6.60
N GLU A 28 -20.15 3.66 -7.57
CA GLU A 28 -18.87 2.96 -7.64
C GLU A 28 -18.06 3.28 -6.39
N GLU A 29 -17.82 2.25 -5.58
CA GLU A 29 -16.98 2.34 -4.39
C GLU A 29 -15.54 2.66 -4.81
N LEU A 30 -15.06 3.86 -4.47
CA LEU A 30 -13.64 4.18 -4.65
C LEU A 30 -12.85 3.37 -3.64
N ARG A 31 -11.95 2.52 -4.13
CA ARG A 31 -11.03 1.74 -3.30
C ARG A 31 -9.61 2.29 -3.46
N VAL A 32 -8.99 2.63 -2.33
CA VAL A 32 -7.60 3.05 -2.26
C VAL A 32 -6.81 1.97 -1.54
N GLU A 33 -5.78 1.45 -2.19
CA GLU A 33 -4.81 0.58 -1.53
C GLU A 33 -3.59 1.39 -1.10
N SER A 34 -3.30 1.39 0.20
CA SER A 34 -2.14 2.04 0.79
C SER A 34 -1.12 0.98 1.20
N PHE A 35 0.15 1.22 0.92
CA PHE A 35 1.26 0.31 1.25
C PHE A 35 2.14 0.91 2.33
N PHE A 36 2.49 0.11 3.34
CA PHE A 36 3.26 0.54 4.49
C PHE A 36 4.45 -0.40 4.73
N PRO A 37 5.63 0.13 5.07
CA PRO A 37 6.79 -0.69 5.42
C PRO A 37 6.51 -1.51 6.69
N MET A 38 6.86 -2.79 6.65
CA MET A 38 6.73 -3.70 7.80
C MET A 38 7.93 -3.64 8.76
N ASP A 39 9.01 -2.97 8.36
CA ASP A 39 10.23 -2.82 9.14
C ASP A 39 11.02 -1.56 8.75
N GLU A 40 12.01 -1.25 9.59
CA GLU A 40 12.87 -0.08 9.40
C GLU A 40 13.75 -0.19 8.15
N ASP A 41 14.18 -1.40 7.77
CA ASP A 41 15.04 -1.61 6.62
C ASP A 41 14.31 -1.24 5.32
N THR A 42 13.09 -1.76 5.16
CA THR A 42 12.15 -1.42 4.10
C THR A 42 11.86 0.08 4.09
N THR A 43 11.69 0.71 5.26
CA THR A 43 11.45 2.16 5.37
C THR A 43 12.61 2.95 4.78
N ARG A 44 13.86 2.63 5.18
CA ARG A 44 15.08 3.30 4.68
C ARG A 44 15.23 3.12 3.18
N GLN A 45 15.01 1.90 2.69
CA GLN A 45 15.13 1.58 1.26
C GLN A 45 14.12 2.37 0.42
N LEU A 46 12.87 2.49 0.87
CA LEU A 46 11.85 3.28 0.16
C LEU A 46 12.14 4.79 0.20
N GLN A 47 12.62 5.31 1.33
CA GLN A 47 12.97 6.74 1.46
C GLN A 47 14.14 7.13 0.56
N ALA A 48 15.08 6.21 0.29
CA ALA A 48 16.19 6.46 -0.62
C ALA A 48 15.79 6.59 -2.10
N LEU A 49 14.53 6.29 -2.46
CA LEU A 49 14.00 6.38 -3.82
C LEU A 49 13.30 7.72 -4.14
N THR A 50 13.15 8.61 -3.16
CA THR A 50 12.51 9.92 -3.29
C THR A 50 13.56 11.03 -3.28
#